data_AF-W2GVD1-F1
#
_entry.id   AF-W2GVD1-F1
#
_cell.length_a   1.000
_cell.length_b   1.000
_cell.length_c   1.000
_cell.angle_alpha   90.00
_cell.angle_beta   90.00
_cell.angle_gamma   90.00
#
_symmetry.space_group_name_H-M   'P 1'
#
loop_
_entity.id
_entity.type
_entity.pdbx_description
1 polymer ?
#
loop_
_entity_poly.entity_id
_entity_poly.type
_entity_poly.pdbx_seq_one_letter_code
_entity_poly.pdbx_strand_id
1 'polypeptide(L)'
;MPAVPPPATASALAGCLLNWYTNYIWQRVKGKQEQNKRAEAKAIMNIMMMLCHKTFSIPPDPTCSDTAFVAAYRSWKSSLWTLGEAMDNAVNNRIHSIDNKKPTRKAPSLHMRWKQLKTLHPDAVSGLGTQYLRMKTNGQIIDACTPVTRLWDAKEMSY
;
A
#
# COMPACT_ATOMS: atom_id res chain seq x y z
N MET A 1 -19.47 -13.69 19.97
CA MET A 1 -18.18 -12.95 19.94
C MET A 1 -17.78 -12.77 18.49
N PRO A 2 -17.45 -11.55 18.01
CA PRO A 2 -16.98 -11.41 16.64
C PRO A 2 -15.59 -12.03 16.51
N ALA A 3 -15.38 -12.79 15.43
CA ALA A 3 -14.17 -13.55 15.18
C ALA A 3 -12.95 -12.62 15.15
N VAL A 4 -11.90 -13.01 15.87
CA VAL A 4 -10.58 -12.37 15.79
C VAL A 4 -10.08 -12.57 14.36
N PRO A 5 -9.81 -11.49 13.59
CA PRO A 5 -9.30 -11.65 12.24
C PRO A 5 -7.97 -12.41 12.30
N PRO A 6 -7.73 -13.35 11.37
CA PRO A 6 -6.50 -14.12 11.36
C PRO A 6 -5.30 -13.17 11.38
N PRO A 7 -4.19 -13.53 12.05
CA PRO A 7 -3.00 -12.69 12.08
C PRO A 7 -2.66 -12.34 10.64
N ALA A 8 -2.75 -11.06 10.31
CA ALA A 8 -2.52 -10.54 8.98
C ALA A 8 -1.16 -11.07 8.52
N THR A 9 -1.15 -12.08 7.66
CA THR A 9 0.11 -12.64 7.19
C THR A 9 0.85 -11.48 6.56
N ALA A 10 2.03 -11.13 7.07
CA ALA A 10 2.78 -9.96 6.61
C ALA A 10 3.06 -10.00 5.10
N SER A 11 2.95 -11.18 4.48
CA SER A 11 3.07 -11.40 3.06
C SER A 11 1.80 -11.11 2.24
N ALA A 12 0.63 -10.91 2.86
CA ALA A 12 -0.60 -10.49 2.17
C ALA A 12 -0.61 -8.98 1.92
N LEU A 13 -1.23 -8.52 0.84
CA LEU A 13 -1.25 -7.09 0.48
C LEU A 13 -1.94 -6.22 1.54
N ALA A 14 -3.12 -6.63 2.02
CA ALA A 14 -3.79 -5.93 3.13
C ALA A 14 -2.94 -5.94 4.42
N GLY A 15 -2.21 -7.03 4.66
CA GLY A 15 -1.28 -7.15 5.79
C GLY A 15 -0.06 -6.22 5.66
N CYS A 16 0.47 -6.04 4.45
CA CYS A 16 1.53 -5.06 4.18
C CYS A 16 1.07 -3.63 4.49
N LEU A 17 -0.15 -3.27 4.07
CA LEU A 17 -0.73 -1.96 4.36
C LEU A 17 -0.88 -1.75 5.88
N LEU A 18 -1.49 -2.70 6.56
CA LEU A 18 -1.66 -2.63 8.01
C LEU A 18 -0.30 -2.49 8.72
N ASN A 19 0.69 -3.31 8.35
CA ASN A 19 2.02 -3.28 8.95
C ASN A 19 2.77 -1.99 8.66
N TRP A 20 2.65 -1.42 7.45
CA TRP A 20 3.24 -0.14 7.09
C TRP A 20 2.82 0.91 8.12
N TYR A 21 1.51 1.12 8.29
CA TYR A 21 0.96 2.19 9.13
C TYR A 21 1.04 1.90 10.63
N THR A 22 0.76 0.68 11.09
CA THR A 22 0.74 0.36 12.53
C THR A 22 2.13 0.26 13.15
N ASN A 23 3.10 -0.30 12.42
CA ASN A 23 4.45 -0.49 12.94
C ASN A 23 5.40 0.65 12.57
N TYR A 24 4.92 1.66 11.83
CA TYR A 24 5.73 2.78 11.39
C TYR A 24 7.03 2.30 10.73
N ILE A 25 6.93 1.32 9.83
CA ILE A 25 8.10 0.62 9.23
C ILE A 25 9.09 1.63 8.63
N TRP A 26 8.58 2.74 8.10
CA TRP A 26 9.40 3.81 7.54
C TRP A 26 10.24 4.59 8.57
N GLN A 27 9.86 4.59 9.85
CA GLN A 27 10.59 5.23 10.96
C GLN A 27 11.41 4.24 11.79
N ARG A 28 10.83 3.09 12.16
CA ARG A 28 11.37 2.22 13.21
C ARG A 28 12.46 1.26 12.73
N VAL A 29 12.55 1.02 11.44
CA VAL A 29 13.53 0.10 10.85
C VAL A 29 14.92 0.74 10.77
N LYS A 30 15.84 0.23 11.59
CA LYS A 30 17.27 0.60 11.66
C LYS A 30 18.14 -0.65 11.40
N GLY A 31 19.31 -0.46 10.79
CA GLY A 31 20.25 -1.56 10.46
C GLY A 31 20.15 -2.08 9.03
N LYS A 32 21.26 -2.61 8.49
CA LYS A 32 21.43 -2.93 7.06
C LYS A 32 20.46 -3.99 6.52
N GLN A 33 20.22 -5.07 7.28
CA GLN A 33 19.29 -6.13 6.87
C GLN A 33 17.84 -5.64 6.86
N GLU A 34 17.48 -4.82 7.84
CA GLU A 34 16.12 -4.29 7.95
C GLU A 34 15.85 -3.18 6.92
N GLN A 35 16.88 -2.45 6.48
CA GLN A 35 16.76 -1.49 5.38
C GLN A 35 16.22 -2.14 4.09
N ASN A 36 16.62 -3.37 3.78
CA ASN A 36 16.10 -4.09 2.61
C ASN A 36 14.61 -4.41 2.77
N LYS A 37 14.18 -4.85 3.96
CA LYS A 37 12.76 -5.09 4.24
C LYS A 37 11.93 -3.81 4.15
N ARG A 38 12.49 -2.68 4.61
CA ARG A 38 11.85 -1.36 4.45
C ARG A 38 11.75 -0.94 2.99
N ALA A 39 12.80 -1.17 2.18
CA ALA A 39 12.77 -0.86 0.76
C ALA A 39 11.73 -1.69 0.02
N GLU A 40 11.63 -2.99 0.34
CA GLU A 40 10.60 -3.86 -0.19
C GLU A 40 9.19 -3.40 0.24
N ALA A 41 8.97 -3.11 1.52
CA ALA A 41 7.70 -2.58 2.00
C ALA A 41 7.33 -1.25 1.32
N LYS A 42 8.30 -0.34 1.14
CA LYS A 42 8.12 0.90 0.37
C LYS A 42 7.65 0.59 -1.05
N ALA A 43 8.31 -0.34 -1.74
CA ALA A 43 7.95 -0.70 -3.11
C ALA A 43 6.53 -1.26 -3.18
N ILE A 44 6.17 -2.22 -2.32
CA ILE A 44 4.83 -2.80 -2.28
C ILE A 44 3.75 -1.74 -2.06
N MET A 45 3.94 -0.87 -1.07
CA MET A 45 2.96 0.18 -0.76
C MET A 45 2.76 1.13 -1.94
N ASN A 46 3.85 1.57 -2.57
CA ASN A 46 3.73 2.48 -3.72
C ASN A 46 3.09 1.80 -4.93
N ILE A 47 3.41 0.53 -5.21
CA ILE A 47 2.73 -0.26 -6.25
C ILE A 47 1.24 -0.34 -5.95
N MET A 48 0.85 -0.65 -4.71
CA MET A 48 -0.56 -0.73 -4.31
C MET A 48 -1.29 0.60 -4.48
N MET A 49 -0.70 1.70 -4.01
CA MET A 49 -1.32 3.04 -4.11
C MET A 49 -1.51 3.47 -5.56
N MET A 50 -0.50 3.26 -6.41
CA MET A 50 -0.55 3.60 -7.83
C MET A 50 -1.59 2.76 -8.59
N LEU A 51 -1.66 1.46 -8.32
CA LEU A 51 -2.56 0.54 -9.03
C LEU A 51 -4.00 0.55 -8.51
N CYS A 52 -4.23 0.95 -7.26
CA CYS A 52 -5.57 1.02 -6.68
C CYS A 52 -6.49 1.90 -7.53
N HIS A 53 -5.97 3.02 -8.05
CA HIS A 53 -6.66 3.92 -8.97
C HIS A 53 -8.12 4.20 -8.55
N LYS A 54 -8.29 4.49 -7.26
CA LYS A 54 -9.53 4.91 -6.62
C LYS A 54 -9.22 6.06 -5.66
N THR A 55 -10.21 6.89 -5.39
CA THR A 55 -10.11 7.86 -4.30
C THR A 55 -10.01 7.12 -2.97
N PHE A 56 -9.03 7.44 -2.15
CA PHE A 56 -8.92 6.90 -0.80
C PHE A 56 -8.25 7.90 0.14
N SER A 57 -8.59 7.77 1.42
CA SER A 57 -7.92 8.47 2.51
C SER A 57 -7.37 7.45 3.49
N ILE A 58 -6.10 7.59 3.85
CA ILE A 58 -5.53 6.85 4.98
C ILE A 58 -6.09 7.47 6.26
N PRO A 59 -6.78 6.69 7.11
CA PRO A 59 -7.27 7.19 8.38
C PRO A 59 -6.08 7.63 9.25
N PRO A 60 -6.12 8.82 9.88
CA PRO A 60 -5.05 9.27 10.77
C PRO A 60 -4.95 8.34 11.99
N ASP A 61 -3.73 8.13 12.49
CA ASP A 61 -3.52 7.40 13.75
C ASP A 61 -4.20 8.15 14.90
N PRO A 62 -5.10 7.50 15.68
CA PRO A 62 -5.68 8.14 16.86
C PRO A 62 -4.59 8.55 17.86
N THR A 63 -4.49 9.84 18.18
CA THR A 63 -3.62 10.34 19.26
C THR A 63 -4.15 9.91 20.64
N CYS A 64 -3.26 9.63 21.59
CA CYS A 64 -3.58 8.97 22.86
C CYS A 64 -3.82 9.94 24.04
N SER A 65 -4.80 9.64 24.90
CA SER A 65 -4.72 9.98 26.34
C SER A 65 -5.59 9.18 27.34
N ASP A 66 -6.42 8.18 26.98
CA ASP A 66 -7.30 7.48 27.96
C ASP A 66 -7.87 6.13 27.43
N THR A 67 -8.75 5.45 28.19
CA THR A 67 -9.43 4.18 27.82
C THR A 67 -10.13 4.20 26.45
N ALA A 68 -10.57 5.38 25.97
CA ALA A 68 -11.09 5.59 24.63
C ALA A 68 -10.06 5.29 23.52
N PHE A 69 -8.76 5.42 23.81
CA PHE A 69 -7.68 5.14 22.88
C PHE A 69 -7.67 3.67 22.43
N VAL A 70 -7.92 2.71 23.33
CA VAL A 70 -7.88 1.29 22.98
C VAL A 70 -8.98 0.95 21.96
N ALA A 71 -10.19 1.50 22.16
CA ALA A 71 -11.30 1.33 21.22
C ALA A 71 -11.02 2.04 19.89
N ALA A 72 -10.55 3.28 19.93
CA ALA A 72 -10.20 4.06 18.74
C ALA A 72 -9.09 3.37 17.91
N TYR A 73 -8.04 2.87 18.57
CA TYR A 73 -6.94 2.16 17.91
C TYR A 73 -7.38 0.82 17.28
N ARG A 74 -8.28 0.08 17.94
CA ARG A 74 -8.87 -1.13 17.34
C ARG A 74 -9.72 -0.79 16.11
N SER A 75 -10.53 0.26 16.20
CA SER A 75 -11.35 0.75 15.07
C SER A 75 -10.45 1.18 13.91
N TRP A 76 -9.40 1.97 14.19
CA TRP A 76 -8.42 2.42 13.21
C TRP A 76 -7.75 1.25 12.46
N LYS A 77 -7.27 0.23 13.19
CA LYS A 77 -6.70 -0.97 12.55
C LYS A 77 -7.72 -1.70 11.67
N SER A 78 -8.98 -1.77 12.09
CA SER A 78 -10.04 -2.37 11.27
C SER A 78 -10.27 -1.57 9.99
N SER A 79 -10.31 -0.24 10.07
CA SER A 79 -10.45 0.63 8.89
C SER A 79 -9.27 0.48 7.92
N LEU A 80 -8.04 0.40 8.44
CA LEU A 80 -6.86 0.11 7.64
C LEU A 80 -6.96 -1.26 6.96
N TRP A 81 -7.42 -2.28 7.67
CA TRP A 81 -7.60 -3.61 7.09
C TRP A 81 -8.62 -3.60 5.94
N THR A 82 -9.80 -3.03 6.16
CA THR A 82 -10.84 -2.89 5.12
C THR A 82 -10.33 -2.12 3.91
N LEU A 83 -9.60 -1.03 4.12
CA LEU A 83 -8.96 -0.28 3.04
C LEU A 83 -7.94 -1.17 2.30
N GLY A 84 -7.11 -1.91 3.03
CA GLY A 84 -6.14 -2.85 2.48
C GLY A 84 -6.77 -3.90 1.56
N GLU A 85 -7.90 -4.49 1.96
CA GLU A 85 -8.65 -5.46 1.14
C GLU A 85 -9.26 -4.80 -0.11
N ALA A 86 -9.81 -3.59 0.03
CA ALA A 86 -10.35 -2.84 -1.10
C ALA A 86 -9.28 -2.48 -2.13
N MET A 87 -8.10 -2.05 -1.65
CA MET A 87 -6.92 -1.77 -2.49
C MET A 87 -6.43 -3.05 -3.15
N ASP A 88 -6.28 -4.14 -2.41
CA ASP A 88 -5.85 -5.44 -2.94
C ASP A 88 -6.74 -5.89 -4.12
N ASN A 89 -8.06 -5.83 -3.95
CA ASN A 89 -9.01 -6.13 -5.02
C ASN A 89 -8.83 -5.22 -6.24
N ALA A 90 -8.71 -3.90 -6.03
CA ALA A 90 -8.56 -2.93 -7.11
C ALA A 90 -7.24 -3.13 -7.89
N VAL A 91 -6.14 -3.33 -7.16
CA VAL A 91 -4.79 -3.61 -7.69
C VAL A 91 -4.82 -4.86 -8.57
N ASN A 92 -5.42 -5.95 -8.07
CA ASN A 92 -5.48 -7.20 -8.80
C ASN A 92 -6.34 -7.12 -10.06
N ASN A 93 -7.49 -6.47 -10.00
CA ASN A 93 -8.33 -6.23 -11.17
C ASN A 93 -7.59 -5.38 -12.21
N ARG A 94 -6.85 -4.36 -11.76
CA ARG A 94 -6.09 -3.48 -12.66
C ARG A 94 -4.96 -4.23 -13.36
N ILE A 95 -4.13 -4.98 -12.63
CA ILE A 95 -3.05 -5.72 -13.27
C ILE A 95 -3.61 -6.79 -14.21
N HIS A 96 -4.68 -7.49 -13.80
CA HIS A 96 -5.34 -8.47 -14.65
C HIS A 96 -5.81 -7.85 -15.97
N SER A 97 -6.32 -6.62 -15.97
CA SER A 97 -6.70 -5.93 -17.22
C SER A 97 -5.54 -5.63 -18.16
N ILE A 98 -4.29 -5.70 -17.68
CA ILE A 98 -3.08 -5.43 -18.47
C ILE A 98 -2.45 -6.73 -18.98
N ASP A 99 -2.27 -7.73 -18.10
CA ASP A 99 -1.53 -8.95 -18.43
C ASP A 99 -2.39 -10.23 -18.52
N ASN A 100 -3.70 -10.11 -18.27
CA ASN A 100 -4.67 -11.21 -18.27
C ASN A 100 -4.32 -12.40 -17.34
N LYS A 101 -3.43 -12.21 -16.35
CA LYS A 101 -3.06 -13.27 -15.40
C LYS A 101 -3.98 -13.29 -14.19
N LYS A 102 -4.10 -14.45 -13.54
CA LYS A 102 -4.90 -14.63 -12.31
C LYS A 102 -4.44 -13.68 -11.19
N PRO A 103 -5.35 -13.23 -10.30
CA PRO A 103 -5.00 -12.40 -9.15
C PRO A 103 -3.91 -13.02 -8.25
N THR A 104 -3.09 -12.16 -7.63
CA THR A 104 -2.15 -12.55 -6.56
C THR A 104 -2.34 -11.67 -5.33
N ARG A 105 -2.53 -12.33 -4.18
CA ARG A 105 -2.71 -11.65 -2.88
C ARG A 105 -1.40 -11.48 -2.11
N LYS A 106 -0.29 -12.00 -2.65
CA LYS A 106 1.02 -12.02 -1.98
C LYS A 106 1.89 -10.85 -2.46
N ALA A 107 2.46 -10.10 -1.52
CA ALA A 107 3.34 -8.96 -1.78
C ALA A 107 4.56 -9.32 -2.65
N PRO A 108 5.36 -10.36 -2.36
CA PRO A 108 6.50 -10.72 -3.22
C PRO A 108 6.09 -11.04 -4.66
N SER A 109 4.93 -11.70 -4.83
CA SER A 109 4.37 -12.01 -6.15
C SER A 109 3.91 -10.75 -6.87
N LEU A 110 3.27 -9.79 -6.18
CA LEU A 110 2.92 -8.49 -6.74
C LEU A 110 4.17 -7.73 -7.20
N HIS A 111 5.23 -7.71 -6.39
CA HIS A 111 6.48 -7.03 -6.72
C HIS A 111 7.14 -7.63 -7.97
N MET A 112 7.23 -8.96 -8.06
CA MET A 112 7.75 -9.63 -9.26
C MET A 112 6.88 -9.35 -10.48
N ARG A 113 5.56 -9.41 -10.33
CA ARG A 113 4.61 -9.12 -11.42
C ARG A 113 4.73 -7.67 -11.88
N TRP A 114 4.89 -6.73 -10.96
CA TRP A 114 5.17 -5.33 -11.27
C TRP A 114 6.43 -5.19 -12.13
N LYS A 115 7.54 -5.82 -11.75
CA LYS A 115 8.77 -5.82 -12.57
C LYS A 115 8.53 -6.34 -13.99
N GLN A 116 7.74 -7.41 -14.15
CA GLN A 116 7.38 -7.93 -15.46
C GLN A 116 6.52 -6.96 -16.27
N LEU A 117 5.55 -6.29 -15.65
CA LEU A 117 4.72 -5.28 -16.32
C LEU A 117 5.58 -4.14 -16.85
N LYS A 118 6.58 -3.68 -16.10
CA LYS A 118 7.49 -2.63 -16.55
C LYS A 118 8.23 -3.01 -17.83
N THR A 119 8.61 -4.28 -17.96
CA THR A 119 9.31 -4.78 -19.15
C THR A 119 8.38 -5.06 -20.31
N LEU A 120 7.22 -5.67 -20.07
CA LEU A 120 6.33 -6.16 -21.13
C LEU A 120 5.29 -5.13 -21.59
N HIS A 121 4.91 -4.20 -20.71
CA HIS A 121 3.88 -3.19 -20.94
C HIS A 121 4.32 -1.80 -20.43
N PRO A 122 5.48 -1.28 -20.87
CA PRO A 122 6.05 -0.04 -20.35
C PRO A 122 5.10 1.17 -20.50
N ASP A 123 4.38 1.28 -21.62
CA ASP A 123 3.44 2.38 -21.86
C ASP A 123 2.25 2.34 -20.89
N ALA A 124 1.73 1.13 -20.60
CA ALA A 124 0.66 0.97 -19.63
C ALA A 124 1.12 1.36 -18.22
N VAL A 125 2.34 0.99 -17.83
CA VAL A 125 2.93 1.38 -16.55
C VAL A 125 3.15 2.90 -16.47
N SER A 126 3.65 3.53 -17.53
CA SER A 126 3.82 4.98 -17.60
C SER A 126 2.48 5.72 -17.46
N GLY A 127 1.43 5.22 -18.12
CA GLY A 127 0.06 5.73 -17.97
C GLY A 127 -0.45 5.65 -16.53
N LEU A 128 -0.19 4.54 -15.84
CA LEU A 128 -0.54 4.36 -14.42
C LEU A 128 0.17 5.37 -13.51
N GLY A 129 1.47 5.58 -13.73
CA GLY A 129 2.26 6.57 -12.98
C GLY A 129 1.72 7.98 -13.18
N THR A 130 1.48 8.37 -14.43
CA THR A 130 0.91 9.68 -14.80
C THR A 130 -0.44 9.91 -14.12
N GLN A 131 -1.30 8.89 -14.16
CA GLN A 131 -2.62 8.96 -13.56
C GLN A 131 -2.58 9.06 -12.03
N TYR A 132 -1.71 8.28 -11.38
CA TYR A 132 -1.51 8.36 -9.94
C TYR A 132 -1.04 9.76 -9.52
N LEU A 133 -0.07 10.33 -10.22
CA LEU A 133 0.40 11.70 -9.96
C LEU A 133 -0.74 12.73 -10.11
N ARG A 134 -1.56 12.62 -11.16
CA ARG A 134 -2.74 13.47 -11.35
C ARG A 134 -3.73 13.36 -10.18
N MET A 135 -4.02 12.14 -9.74
CA MET A 135 -4.93 11.90 -8.61
C MET A 135 -4.41 12.50 -7.30
N LYS A 136 -3.09 12.42 -7.05
CA LYS A 136 -2.48 13.08 -5.88
C LYS A 136 -2.61 14.59 -5.96
N THR A 137 -2.28 15.20 -7.10
CA THR A 137 -2.37 16.66 -7.29
C THR A 137 -3.81 17.16 -7.12
N ASN A 138 -4.80 16.36 -7.51
CA ASN A 138 -6.22 16.68 -7.35
C ASN A 138 -6.79 16.37 -5.96
N GLY A 139 -5.98 15.93 -5.00
CA GLY A 139 -6.45 15.60 -3.65
C GLY A 139 -7.32 14.34 -3.56
N GLN A 140 -7.33 13.49 -4.58
CA GLN A 140 -8.10 12.23 -4.57
C GLN A 140 -7.41 11.14 -3.74
N ILE A 141 -6.12 11.30 -3.46
CA ILE A 141 -5.33 10.38 -2.65
C ILE A 141 -4.78 11.17 -1.47
N ILE A 142 -5.29 10.86 -0.28
CA ILE A 142 -4.94 11.54 0.96
C ILE A 142 -4.18 10.56 1.85
N ASP A 143 -2.87 10.75 1.96
CA ASP A 143 -2.01 10.06 2.94
C ASP A 143 -1.22 11.11 3.73
N ALA A 144 -1.80 11.54 4.86
CA ALA A 144 -1.16 12.47 5.79
C ALA A 144 -0.17 11.77 6.75
N CYS A 145 -0.16 10.44 6.78
CA CYS A 145 0.62 9.65 7.74
C CYS A 145 2.01 9.31 7.20
N THR A 146 2.15 9.11 5.89
CA THR A 146 3.42 8.78 5.26
C THR A 146 4.15 10.06 4.79
N PRO A 147 5.40 10.32 5.23
CA PRO A 147 6.18 11.44 4.72
C PRO A 147 6.39 11.33 3.20
N VAL A 148 6.34 12.46 2.50
CA VAL A 148 6.47 12.49 1.02
C VAL A 148 7.75 11.80 0.53
N THR A 149 8.86 11.89 1.28
CA THR A 149 10.14 11.24 0.97
C THR A 149 10.11 9.71 1.01
N ARG A 150 9.02 9.12 1.55
CA ARG A 150 8.78 7.68 1.63
C ARG A 150 7.79 7.20 0.57
N LEU A 151 7.22 8.09 -0.22
CA LEU A 151 6.42 7.78 -1.39
C LEU A 151 7.30 7.84 -2.64
N TRP A 152 6.88 7.16 -3.70
CA TRP A 152 7.49 7.32 -5.01
C TRP A 152 7.23 8.72 -5.53
N ASP A 153 8.28 9.35 -6.03
CA ASP A 153 8.21 10.58 -6.82
C ASP A 153 8.11 10.26 -8.31
N ALA A 154 8.02 11.30 -9.16
CA ALA A 154 7.94 11.12 -10.60
C ALA A 154 9.16 10.37 -11.18
N LYS A 155 10.34 10.52 -10.58
CA LYS A 155 11.56 9.82 -11.04
C LYS A 155 11.47 8.33 -10.73
N GLU A 156 11.08 7.97 -9.51
CA GLU A 156 10.89 6.58 -9.09
C GLU A 156 9.76 5.85 -9.86
N MET A 157 8.85 6.59 -10.49
CA MET A 157 7.77 6.05 -11.35
C MET A 157 8.15 5.93 -12.83
N SER A 158 9.23 6.58 -13.28
CA SER A 158 9.64 6.63 -14.69
C SER A 158 10.61 5.52 -15.09
N TYR A 159 10.96 4.60 -14.17
CA TYR A 159 11.87 3.46 -14.38
C TYR A 159 11.15 2.12 -14.29
#